data_AF-A0A3S3D1K6-F1
#
_entry.id   AF-A0A3S3D1K6-F1
#
_cell.length_a   1.000
_cell.length_b   1.000
_cell.length_c   1.000
_cell.angle_alpha   90.00
_cell.angle_beta   90.00
_cell.angle_gamma   90.00
#
_symmetry.space_group_name_H-M   'P 1'
#
loop_
_entity.id
_entity.type
_entity.pdbx_description
1 polymer ?
#
loop_
_entity_poly.entity_id
_entity_poly.type
_entity_poly.pdbx_seq_one_letter_code
_entity_poly.pdbx_strand_id
1 'polypeptide(L)'
;GPVWTGEVRLNRQWLYQPFDWKKPRRIFVCAHGDLFAENVPDEWILDVFTVMAAADHHTYQVLTKRADRMREFLSRRDLLDDIYANWYTFTGKPREVYSWPLHNVWCGVSAEDQKRADERVPDLLATPAAIRFASAEPLLGPIDFTAIRDDGTGVDDTLRGLVFCQGRNEPALTPRLDWIIVGGESGPGARPMHPDWARSIRDQCAATGVPFFFKQWGEWAPGECAPRLQLRKERVATWFNEQWMFETITPAVGQSLHRDDEPDVYRFGKSGLTRTLDSIEHNAMPEVAAL
;
A
#
# COMPACT_ATOMS: atom_id res chain seq x y z
N GLY A 1 -10.29 -13.63 -4.85
CA GLY A 1 -8.96 -13.85 -5.45
C GLY A 1 -8.50 -15.26 -5.13
N PRO A 2 -7.25 -15.64 -5.48
CA PRO A 2 -6.65 -16.88 -5.00
C PRO A 2 -6.69 -16.90 -3.46
N VAL A 3 -7.04 -18.03 -2.89
CA VAL A 3 -7.03 -18.25 -1.44
C VAL A 3 -5.60 -18.60 -1.04
N TRP A 4 -5.07 -17.94 -0.02
CA TRP A 4 -3.73 -18.24 0.51
C TRP A 4 -3.69 -19.69 1.02
N THR A 5 -2.81 -20.50 0.45
CA THR A 5 -2.66 -21.93 0.78
C THR A 5 -1.63 -22.19 1.88
N GLY A 6 -0.92 -21.15 2.34
CA GLY A 6 0.25 -21.30 3.21
C GLY A 6 1.53 -21.71 2.46
N GLU A 7 1.46 -21.99 1.16
CA GLU A 7 2.58 -22.44 0.36
C GLU A 7 3.36 -21.25 -0.23
N VAL A 8 4.67 -21.20 0.01
CA VAL A 8 5.59 -20.27 -0.68
C VAL A 8 6.20 -20.97 -1.89
N ARG A 9 6.18 -20.29 -3.04
CA ARG A 9 6.83 -20.73 -4.28
C ARG A 9 7.87 -19.72 -4.70
N LEU A 10 9.13 -20.14 -4.69
CA LEU A 10 10.27 -19.32 -5.08
C LEU A 10 10.50 -19.49 -6.59
N ASN A 11 10.10 -18.48 -7.37
CA ASN A 11 10.14 -18.57 -8.82
C ASN A 11 11.48 -18.07 -9.38
N ARG A 12 12.52 -18.90 -9.26
CA ARG A 12 13.91 -18.57 -9.66
C ARG A 12 14.04 -18.05 -11.09
N GLN A 13 13.24 -18.55 -12.04
CA GLN A 13 13.27 -18.07 -13.43
C GLN A 13 12.84 -16.60 -13.57
N TRP A 14 12.00 -16.07 -12.68
CA TRP A 14 11.54 -14.68 -12.74
C TRP A 14 12.45 -13.71 -12.00
N LEU A 15 13.30 -14.22 -11.10
CA LEU A 15 14.26 -13.42 -10.34
C LEU A 15 15.15 -12.57 -11.25
N TYR A 16 15.60 -13.13 -12.38
CA TYR A 16 16.54 -12.48 -13.30
C TYR A 16 15.87 -11.61 -14.37
N GLN A 17 14.55 -11.64 -14.48
CA GLN A 17 13.80 -10.92 -15.51
C GLN A 17 14.10 -9.41 -15.57
N PRO A 18 14.41 -8.71 -14.45
CA PRO A 18 14.81 -7.31 -14.50
C PRO A 18 16.04 -7.02 -15.38
N PHE A 19 16.96 -7.97 -15.54
CA PHE A 19 18.12 -7.77 -16.40
C PHE A 19 17.79 -7.76 -17.90
N ASP A 20 16.68 -8.38 -18.30
CA ASP A 20 16.26 -8.44 -19.70
C ASP A 20 15.58 -7.14 -20.17
N TRP A 21 15.12 -6.30 -19.23
CA TRP A 21 14.37 -5.10 -19.53
C TRP A 21 15.27 -3.87 -19.68
N LYS A 22 15.58 -3.52 -20.93
CA LYS A 22 16.43 -2.37 -21.27
C LYS A 22 15.86 -0.99 -20.89
N LYS A 23 14.52 -0.85 -20.87
CA LYS A 23 13.87 0.43 -20.52
C LYS A 23 13.56 0.44 -19.03
N PRO A 24 13.77 1.58 -18.33
CA PRO A 24 13.31 1.76 -16.96
C PRO A 24 11.85 1.36 -16.78
N ARG A 25 11.55 0.71 -15.66
CA ARG A 25 10.22 0.20 -15.30
C ARG A 25 10.00 0.45 -13.82
N ARG A 26 8.73 0.56 -13.45
CA ARG A 26 8.29 0.43 -12.07
C ARG A 26 7.76 -0.98 -11.84
N ILE A 27 8.38 -1.70 -10.91
CA ILE A 27 8.16 -3.12 -10.69
C ILE A 27 7.57 -3.29 -9.30
N PHE A 28 6.36 -3.84 -9.22
CA PHE A 28 5.78 -4.25 -7.95
C PHE A 28 6.26 -5.67 -7.62
N VAL A 29 7.11 -5.77 -6.59
CA VAL A 29 7.78 -7.01 -6.21
C VAL A 29 6.77 -7.93 -5.52
N CYS A 30 6.76 -9.21 -5.91
CA CYS A 30 5.86 -10.22 -5.33
C CYS A 30 4.37 -9.85 -5.40
N ALA A 31 3.86 -9.40 -6.56
CA ALA A 31 2.49 -8.88 -6.73
C ALA A 31 1.30 -9.72 -6.21
N HIS A 32 1.50 -11.02 -5.95
CA HIS A 32 0.47 -11.91 -5.40
C HIS A 32 0.93 -12.61 -4.10
N GLY A 33 1.98 -12.12 -3.46
CA GLY A 33 2.58 -12.68 -2.25
C GLY A 33 3.13 -11.60 -1.34
N ASP A 34 3.97 -12.00 -0.39
CA ASP A 34 4.65 -11.10 0.53
C ASP A 34 6.09 -11.60 0.68
N LEU A 35 7.06 -10.77 0.30
CA LEU A 35 8.49 -11.11 0.31
C LEU A 35 8.98 -11.45 1.73
N PHE A 36 8.34 -10.91 2.76
CA PHE A 36 8.70 -11.10 4.16
C PHE A 36 7.74 -12.05 4.89
N ALA A 37 6.90 -12.83 4.19
CA ALA A 37 6.11 -13.89 4.83
C ALA A 37 7.02 -14.92 5.51
N GLU A 38 6.66 -15.38 6.71
CA GLU A 38 7.48 -16.22 7.62
C GLU A 38 8.23 -17.39 6.96
N ASN A 39 7.63 -18.01 5.95
CA ASN A 39 8.18 -19.16 5.24
C ASN A 39 9.00 -18.82 3.98
N VAL A 40 9.24 -17.53 3.70
CA VAL A 40 10.23 -17.09 2.71
C VAL A 40 11.61 -17.12 3.37
N PRO A 41 12.61 -17.87 2.85
CA PRO A 41 13.95 -17.88 3.41
C PRO A 41 14.68 -16.53 3.27
N ASP A 42 15.49 -16.14 4.24
CA ASP A 42 16.27 -14.88 4.19
C ASP A 42 17.26 -14.84 3.01
N GLU A 43 17.83 -15.99 2.64
CA GLU A 43 18.66 -16.15 1.43
C GLU A 43 17.91 -15.74 0.15
N TRP A 44 16.60 -15.99 0.09
CA TRP A 44 15.77 -15.57 -1.05
C TRP A 44 15.51 -14.06 -1.04
N ILE A 45 15.31 -13.49 0.15
CA ILE A 45 15.15 -12.04 0.29
C ILE A 45 16.46 -11.35 -0.13
N LEU A 46 17.61 -11.88 0.28
CA LEU A 46 18.92 -11.41 -0.13
C LEU A 46 19.11 -11.47 -1.65
N ASP A 47 18.77 -12.59 -2.30
CA ASP A 47 18.81 -12.74 -3.76
C ASP A 47 17.97 -11.67 -4.47
N VAL A 48 16.74 -11.42 -3.99
CA VAL A 48 15.84 -10.41 -4.55
C VAL A 48 16.43 -9.00 -4.40
N PHE A 49 16.91 -8.63 -3.21
CA PHE A 49 17.56 -7.33 -2.99
C PHE A 49 18.84 -7.16 -3.81
N THR A 50 19.60 -8.24 -4.01
CA THR A 50 20.80 -8.22 -4.85
C THR A 50 20.45 -7.92 -6.31
N VAL A 51 19.38 -8.52 -6.86
CA VAL A 51 18.90 -8.17 -8.20
C VAL A 51 18.40 -6.73 -8.27
N MET A 52 17.66 -6.25 -7.27
CA MET A 52 17.16 -4.88 -7.26
C MET A 52 18.29 -3.85 -7.22
N ALA A 53 19.36 -4.14 -6.49
CA ALA A 53 20.57 -3.34 -6.47
C ALA A 53 21.31 -3.41 -7.83
N ALA A 54 21.26 -4.56 -8.52
CA ALA A 54 21.95 -4.78 -9.80
C ALA A 54 21.28 -4.20 -11.03
N ALA A 55 19.95 -4.24 -11.08
CA ALA A 55 19.15 -3.60 -12.11
C ALA A 55 18.63 -2.24 -11.60
N ASP A 56 19.56 -1.36 -11.23
CA ASP A 56 19.33 -0.04 -10.62
C ASP A 56 18.61 0.97 -11.53
N HIS A 57 18.55 0.72 -12.84
CA HIS A 57 17.74 1.48 -13.80
C HIS A 57 16.22 1.24 -13.66
N HIS A 58 15.80 0.36 -12.75
CA HIS A 58 14.39 0.14 -12.42
C HIS A 58 14.04 0.65 -11.04
N THR A 59 12.78 1.02 -10.85
CA THR A 59 12.22 1.33 -9.54
C THR A 59 11.41 0.15 -9.04
N TYR A 60 11.67 -0.30 -7.81
CA TYR A 60 11.01 -1.43 -7.19
C TYR A 60 10.09 -0.96 -6.07
N GLN A 61 8.87 -1.48 -6.02
CA GLN A 61 7.92 -1.28 -4.94
C GLN A 61 7.77 -2.59 -4.17
N VAL A 62 8.21 -2.61 -2.92
CA VAL A 62 8.12 -3.74 -2.02
C VAL A 62 7.03 -3.44 -0.99
N LEU A 63 5.97 -4.26 -0.95
CA LEU A 63 4.86 -4.12 -0.02
C LEU A 63 4.77 -5.36 0.88
N THR A 64 4.62 -5.16 2.19
CA THR A 64 4.50 -6.27 3.14
C THR A 64 3.46 -6.01 4.23
N LYS A 65 3.02 -7.09 4.90
CA LYS A 65 2.28 -7.05 6.17
C LYS A 65 3.17 -7.37 7.38
N ARG A 66 4.43 -7.76 7.16
CA ARG A 66 5.42 -8.19 8.16
C ARG A 66 6.48 -7.10 8.29
N ALA A 67 6.02 -5.93 8.77
CA ALA A 67 6.82 -4.70 8.80
C ALA A 67 8.04 -4.85 9.72
N ASP A 68 7.85 -5.48 10.87
CA ASP A 68 8.87 -5.89 11.83
C ASP A 68 9.99 -6.70 11.17
N ARG A 69 9.65 -7.74 10.40
CA ARG A 69 10.63 -8.58 9.74
C ARG A 69 11.38 -7.85 8.62
N MET A 70 10.66 -7.02 7.85
CA MET A 70 11.29 -6.16 6.85
C MET A 70 12.30 -5.22 7.50
N ARG A 71 11.92 -4.58 8.61
CA ARG A 71 12.80 -3.72 9.40
C ARG A 71 14.01 -4.47 9.91
N GLU A 72 13.84 -5.64 10.52
CA GLU A 72 14.92 -6.47 11.03
C GLU A 72 15.92 -6.79 9.93
N PHE A 73 15.44 -7.31 8.80
CA PHE A 73 16.28 -7.69 7.66
C PHE A 73 17.04 -6.48 7.10
N LEU A 74 16.36 -5.35 6.84
CA LEU A 74 16.96 -4.17 6.21
C LEU A 74 17.82 -3.31 7.15
N SER A 75 17.75 -3.56 8.46
CA SER A 75 18.59 -2.89 9.47
C SER A 75 19.85 -3.67 9.84
N ARG A 76 20.03 -4.86 9.26
CA ARG A 76 21.24 -5.67 9.42
C ARG A 76 22.49 -4.89 9.02
N ARG A 77 23.51 -4.92 9.88
CA ARG A 77 24.77 -4.18 9.67
C ARG A 77 25.63 -4.75 8.55
N ASP A 78 25.53 -6.06 8.33
CA ASP A 78 26.26 -6.86 7.35
C ASP A 78 25.52 -6.98 6.00
N LEU A 79 24.29 -6.45 5.89
CA LEU A 79 23.46 -6.65 4.70
C LEU A 79 24.11 -6.13 3.42
N LEU A 80 24.79 -4.98 3.48
CA LEU A 80 25.44 -4.42 2.30
C LEU A 80 26.59 -5.34 1.84
N ASP A 81 27.39 -5.84 2.77
CA ASP A 81 28.48 -6.80 2.51
C ASP A 81 27.95 -8.13 1.94
N ASP A 82 26.81 -8.59 2.42
CA ASP A 82 26.13 -9.78 1.88
C ASP A 82 25.61 -9.54 0.47
N ILE A 83 24.96 -8.40 0.21
CA ILE A 83 24.52 -8.03 -1.14
C ILE A 83 25.73 -7.98 -2.08
N TYR A 84 26.85 -7.43 -1.63
CA TYR A 84 28.11 -7.40 -2.39
C TYR A 84 28.66 -8.78 -2.71
N ALA A 85 28.76 -9.64 -1.70
CA ALA A 85 29.26 -11.00 -1.88
C ALA A 85 28.36 -11.78 -2.84
N ASN A 86 27.04 -11.62 -2.71
CA ASN A 86 26.06 -12.31 -3.54
C ASN A 86 26.05 -11.76 -4.98
N TRP A 87 26.29 -10.46 -5.16
CA TRP A 87 26.29 -9.78 -6.46
C TRP A 87 27.16 -10.44 -7.52
N TYR A 88 28.36 -10.87 -7.13
CA TYR A 88 29.30 -11.52 -8.04
C TYR A 88 28.69 -12.78 -8.67
N THR A 89 27.91 -13.54 -7.89
CA THR A 89 27.16 -14.72 -8.36
C THR A 89 26.16 -14.37 -9.46
N PHE A 90 25.55 -13.18 -9.42
CA PHE A 90 24.53 -12.76 -10.40
C PHE A 90 25.12 -12.16 -11.68
N THR A 91 26.13 -11.30 -11.55
CA THR A 91 26.58 -10.46 -12.67
C THR A 91 27.93 -10.89 -13.24
N GLY A 92 28.67 -11.76 -12.54
CA GLY A 92 30.03 -12.17 -12.90
C GLY A 92 31.05 -11.03 -12.89
N LYS A 93 30.68 -9.86 -12.36
CA LYS A 93 31.53 -8.66 -12.30
C LYS A 93 31.48 -8.07 -10.89
N PRO A 94 32.63 -7.65 -10.33
CA PRO A 94 32.60 -6.83 -9.13
C PRO A 94 31.93 -5.48 -9.46
N ARG A 95 30.98 -5.05 -8.63
CA ARG A 95 30.42 -3.69 -8.68
C ARG A 95 30.29 -3.19 -7.25
N GLU A 96 30.57 -1.92 -7.07
CA GLU A 96 30.31 -1.19 -5.83
C GLU A 96 28.84 -0.71 -5.82
N VAL A 97 28.14 -0.88 -4.70
CA VAL A 97 26.75 -0.54 -4.35
C VAL A 97 26.87 0.68 -3.44
N TYR A 98 26.91 1.84 -4.06
CA TYR A 98 27.34 3.07 -3.39
C TYR A 98 26.31 3.71 -2.45
N SER A 99 25.15 3.07 -2.21
CA SER A 99 24.09 3.66 -1.39
C SER A 99 23.30 2.61 -0.59
N TRP A 100 23.21 2.82 0.73
CA TRP A 100 22.19 2.22 1.58
C TRP A 100 21.41 3.32 2.32
N PRO A 101 20.07 3.31 2.33
CA PRO A 101 19.19 2.38 1.62
C PRO A 101 19.32 2.47 0.08
N LEU A 102 18.91 1.42 -0.63
CA LEU A 102 18.90 1.43 -2.10
C LEU A 102 17.93 2.50 -2.61
N HIS A 103 18.45 3.47 -3.36
CA HIS A 103 17.69 4.63 -3.85
C HIS A 103 16.48 4.24 -4.74
N ASN A 104 16.56 3.10 -5.42
CA ASN A 104 15.58 2.62 -6.37
C ASN A 104 14.57 1.61 -5.76
N VAL A 105 14.67 1.34 -4.46
CA VAL A 105 13.75 0.44 -3.73
C VAL A 105 12.87 1.25 -2.79
N TRP A 106 11.57 1.22 -3.06
CA TRP A 106 10.54 1.82 -2.25
C TRP A 106 9.94 0.76 -1.34
N CYS A 107 9.96 1.00 -0.04
CA CYS A 107 9.43 0.08 0.96
C CYS A 107 8.06 0.56 1.42
N GLY A 108 7.12 -0.37 1.60
CA GLY A 108 5.81 -0.02 2.08
C GLY A 108 5.13 -1.12 2.87
N VAL A 109 4.11 -0.70 3.62
CA VAL A 109 3.28 -1.60 4.42
C VAL A 109 1.83 -1.52 3.97
N SER A 110 1.15 -2.67 3.98
CA SER A 110 -0.30 -2.71 3.81
C SER A 110 -0.97 -2.47 5.16
N ALA A 111 -2.00 -1.63 5.20
CA ALA A 111 -2.79 -1.36 6.41
C ALA A 111 -4.27 -1.30 6.06
N GLU A 112 -5.06 -2.19 6.62
CA GLU A 112 -6.49 -2.25 6.28
C GLU A 112 -7.35 -1.29 7.12
N ASP A 113 -6.88 -0.90 8.30
CA ASP A 113 -7.55 0.02 9.23
C ASP A 113 -6.53 0.60 10.23
N GLN A 114 -6.97 1.53 11.09
CA GLN A 114 -6.11 2.23 12.05
C GLN A 114 -5.25 1.26 12.87
N LYS A 115 -5.83 0.16 13.38
CA LYS A 115 -5.08 -0.78 14.20
C LYS A 115 -3.87 -1.36 13.45
N ARG A 116 -4.05 -1.75 12.18
CA ARG A 116 -2.95 -2.29 11.37
C ARG A 116 -1.96 -1.20 10.96
N ALA A 117 -2.41 0.06 10.84
CA ALA A 117 -1.52 1.18 10.60
C ALA A 117 -0.64 1.45 11.83
N ASP A 118 -1.24 1.50 13.03
CA ASP A 118 -0.55 1.62 14.33
C ASP A 118 0.47 0.49 14.52
N GLU A 119 0.14 -0.74 14.13
CA GLU A 119 1.06 -1.89 14.23
C GLU A 119 2.23 -1.84 13.24
N ARG A 120 2.07 -1.27 12.03
CA ARG A 120 3.02 -1.49 10.91
C ARG A 120 3.76 -0.25 10.44
N VAL A 121 3.14 0.93 10.55
CA VAL A 121 3.75 2.18 10.11
C VAL A 121 4.98 2.53 10.97
N PRO A 122 4.97 2.39 12.30
CA PRO A 122 6.17 2.66 13.11
C PRO A 122 7.39 1.85 12.67
N ASP A 123 7.22 0.55 12.38
CA ASP A 123 8.31 -0.29 11.87
C ASP A 123 8.81 0.17 10.49
N LEU A 124 7.91 0.59 9.59
CA LEU A 124 8.29 1.16 8.30
C LEU A 124 9.09 2.47 8.46
N LEU A 125 8.69 3.35 9.38
CA LEU A 125 9.42 4.59 9.64
C LEU A 125 10.83 4.31 10.18
N ALA A 126 10.96 3.30 11.04
CA ALA A 126 12.24 2.82 11.56
C ALA A 126 13.08 2.00 10.56
N THR A 127 12.52 1.61 9.42
CA THR A 127 13.22 0.85 8.37
C THR A 127 14.10 1.77 7.51
N PRO A 128 15.34 1.39 7.19
CA PRO A 128 16.14 2.07 6.17
C PRO A 128 15.47 1.98 4.79
N ALA A 129 14.90 3.08 4.31
CA ALA A 129 14.22 3.14 3.03
C ALA A 129 14.40 4.52 2.39
N ALA A 130 14.60 4.55 1.07
CA ALA A 130 14.68 5.78 0.29
C ALA A 130 13.31 6.44 0.11
N ILE A 131 12.27 5.61 -0.07
CA ILE A 131 10.86 6.02 -0.12
C ILE A 131 10.07 5.06 0.75
N ARG A 132 9.18 5.62 1.58
CA ARG A 132 8.24 4.90 2.45
C ARG A 132 6.82 5.13 1.98
N PHE A 133 6.04 4.07 1.79
CA PHE A 133 4.63 4.20 1.41
C PHE A 133 3.69 3.33 2.24
N ALA A 134 2.48 3.83 2.49
CA ALA A 134 1.41 3.04 3.07
C ALA A 134 0.39 2.68 1.98
N SER A 135 0.05 1.39 1.91
CA SER A 135 -1.02 0.88 1.05
C SER A 135 -2.24 0.55 1.90
N ALA A 136 -3.18 1.49 1.93
CA ALA A 136 -4.48 1.35 2.54
C ALA A 136 -5.40 0.51 1.64
N GLU A 137 -5.06 -0.77 1.48
CA GLU A 137 -5.67 -1.70 0.53
C GLU A 137 -5.75 -3.16 1.04
N PRO A 138 -6.95 -3.77 1.10
CA PRO A 138 -8.24 -3.08 1.04
C PRO A 138 -8.41 -2.14 2.25
N LEU A 139 -8.96 -0.95 2.04
CA LEU A 139 -9.33 -0.07 3.15
C LEU A 139 -10.66 -0.53 3.76
N LEU A 140 -10.60 -1.01 5.00
CA LEU A 140 -11.70 -1.67 5.73
C LEU A 140 -12.13 -0.91 7.00
N GLY A 141 -11.44 0.17 7.33
CA GLY A 141 -11.80 1.10 8.40
C GLY A 141 -11.09 2.44 8.19
N PRO A 142 -11.44 3.49 8.95
CA PRO A 142 -10.74 4.76 8.86
C PRO A 142 -9.28 4.61 9.29
N ILE A 143 -8.41 5.44 8.69
CA ILE A 143 -7.01 5.62 9.11
C ILE A 143 -6.73 7.12 9.18
N ASP A 144 -6.18 7.55 10.31
CA ASP A 144 -5.58 8.86 10.51
C ASP A 144 -4.05 8.71 10.56
N PHE A 145 -3.41 9.01 9.43
CA PHE A 145 -1.95 8.98 9.31
C PHE A 145 -1.27 10.16 10.02
N THR A 146 -2.04 11.15 10.48
CA THR A 146 -1.54 12.22 11.33
C THR A 146 -1.57 11.86 12.82
N ALA A 147 -2.14 10.69 13.15
CA ALA A 147 -2.30 10.21 14.52
C ALA A 147 -2.02 8.71 14.68
N ILE A 148 -0.87 8.24 14.17
CA ILE A 148 -0.43 6.85 14.35
C ILE A 148 0.06 6.67 15.79
N ARG A 149 -0.33 5.56 16.43
CA ARG A 149 0.07 5.26 17.81
C ARG A 149 1.16 4.19 17.81
N ASP A 150 2.25 4.49 18.51
CA ASP A 150 3.30 3.52 18.85
C ASP A 150 3.14 3.06 20.32
N ASP A 151 3.60 1.85 20.63
CA ASP A 151 3.31 1.12 21.88
C ASP A 151 3.95 1.70 23.15
N GLY A 152 4.71 2.80 23.05
CA GLY A 152 5.39 3.35 24.22
C GLY A 152 5.83 4.80 24.21
N THR A 153 5.67 5.58 23.12
CA THR A 153 6.38 6.88 23.06
C THR A 153 5.64 8.09 22.50
N GLY A 154 4.43 7.97 21.92
CA GLY A 154 3.71 9.16 21.44
C GLY A 154 2.61 8.89 20.42
N VAL A 155 2.11 9.97 19.85
CA VAL A 155 1.30 9.97 18.62
C VAL A 155 2.16 10.57 17.51
N ASP A 156 2.22 9.90 16.38
CA ASP A 156 3.05 10.28 15.24
C ASP A 156 2.19 10.92 14.14
N ASP A 157 2.52 12.16 13.78
CA ASP A 157 2.10 12.73 12.50
C ASP A 157 3.07 12.23 11.43
N THR A 158 2.76 11.06 10.89
CA THR A 158 3.63 10.34 9.95
C THR A 158 3.69 11.01 8.58
N LEU A 159 2.77 11.93 8.27
CA LEU A 159 2.78 12.68 7.03
C LEU A 159 3.71 13.89 7.11
N ARG A 160 3.79 14.53 8.29
CA ARG A 160 4.69 15.66 8.56
C ARG A 160 6.06 15.23 9.10
N GLY A 161 6.20 13.99 9.55
CA GLY A 161 7.44 13.48 10.16
C GLY A 161 7.66 14.02 11.56
N LEU A 162 6.59 14.05 12.37
CA LEU A 162 6.61 14.57 13.74
C LEU A 162 6.16 13.50 14.74
N VAL A 163 6.84 13.40 15.88
CA VAL A 163 6.48 12.55 17.02
C VAL A 163 6.15 13.41 18.22
N PHE A 164 4.98 13.21 18.82
CA PHE A 164 4.56 13.89 20.03
C PHE A 164 4.77 13.00 21.26
N CYS A 165 5.95 13.12 21.89
CA CYS A 165 6.27 12.38 23.10
C CYS A 165 5.64 13.00 24.36
N GLN A 166 5.15 12.15 25.26
CA GLN A 166 4.71 12.60 26.58
C GLN A 166 5.85 13.30 27.34
N GLY A 167 5.57 14.45 27.93
CA GLY A 167 6.54 15.23 28.71
C GLY A 167 7.47 16.13 27.89
N ARG A 168 7.31 16.21 26.56
CA ARG A 168 7.99 17.21 25.72
C ARG A 168 7.01 18.31 25.30
N ASN A 169 7.49 19.56 25.30
CA ASN A 169 6.71 20.71 24.82
C ASN A 169 6.74 20.87 23.30
N GLU A 170 7.74 20.30 22.64
CA GLU A 170 7.94 20.39 21.19
C GLU A 170 8.02 18.97 20.59
N PRO A 171 7.47 18.76 19.38
CA PRO A 171 7.56 17.48 18.69
C PRO A 171 9.00 17.19 18.24
N ALA A 172 9.37 15.91 18.24
CA ALA A 172 10.62 15.45 17.65
C ALA A 172 10.44 15.17 16.14
N LEU A 173 11.52 15.30 15.36
CA LEU A 173 11.51 14.89 13.96
C LEU A 173 11.67 13.37 13.84
N THR A 174 10.97 12.79 12.88
CA THR A 174 11.04 11.36 12.52
C THR A 174 10.95 11.22 10.99
N PRO A 175 11.41 10.10 10.39
CA PRO A 175 11.06 9.80 9.01
C PRO A 175 9.54 9.88 8.77
N ARG A 176 9.14 10.29 7.57
CA ARG A 176 7.73 10.41 7.18
C ARG A 176 7.35 9.40 6.11
N LEU A 177 6.05 9.26 5.87
CA LEU A 177 5.51 8.60 4.70
C LEU A 177 5.62 9.53 3.49
N ASP A 178 6.12 8.98 2.39
CA ASP A 178 6.34 9.69 1.13
C ASP A 178 5.19 9.47 0.13
N TRP A 179 4.31 8.50 0.39
CA TRP A 179 3.19 8.16 -0.49
C TRP A 179 2.10 7.38 0.22
N ILE A 180 0.84 7.69 -0.08
CA ILE A 180 -0.31 6.90 0.38
C ILE A 180 -1.11 6.39 -0.82
N ILE A 181 -1.38 5.08 -0.81
CA ILE A 181 -2.25 4.41 -1.78
C ILE A 181 -3.54 4.01 -1.08
N VAL A 182 -4.70 4.30 -1.68
CA VAL A 182 -6.01 3.87 -1.19
C VAL A 182 -6.73 3.03 -2.24
N GLY A 183 -7.41 1.97 -1.79
CA GLY A 183 -8.23 1.16 -2.68
C GLY A 183 -9.11 0.15 -1.95
N GLY A 184 -10.26 -0.16 -2.55
CA GLY A 184 -11.20 -1.13 -2.01
C GLY A 184 -10.97 -2.57 -2.49
N GLU A 185 -11.63 -3.51 -1.81
CA GLU A 185 -11.44 -4.95 -2.00
C GLU A 185 -12.06 -5.46 -3.31
N SER A 186 -11.38 -6.41 -3.97
CA SER A 186 -11.84 -7.03 -5.22
C SER A 186 -12.23 -8.51 -5.02
N GLY A 187 -13.17 -9.01 -5.83
CA GLY A 187 -13.55 -10.42 -5.88
C GLY A 187 -14.83 -10.84 -5.14
N PRO A 188 -15.19 -12.14 -5.15
CA PRO A 188 -16.51 -12.61 -4.73
C PRO A 188 -16.89 -12.33 -3.27
N GLY A 189 -15.90 -12.20 -2.38
CA GLY A 189 -16.07 -11.88 -0.95
C GLY A 189 -15.71 -10.45 -0.57
N ALA A 190 -15.55 -9.54 -1.54
CA ALA A 190 -15.15 -8.16 -1.27
C ALA A 190 -16.07 -7.47 -0.27
N ARG A 191 -15.47 -6.78 0.70
CA ARG A 191 -16.15 -5.89 1.64
C ARG A 191 -16.23 -4.46 1.08
N PRO A 192 -17.31 -3.72 1.39
CA PRO A 192 -17.43 -2.31 1.04
C PRO A 192 -16.42 -1.43 1.80
N MET A 193 -15.96 -0.38 1.13
CA MET A 193 -15.13 0.69 1.68
C MET A 193 -16.01 1.94 1.84
N HIS A 194 -16.00 2.58 3.01
CA HIS A 194 -16.77 3.79 3.21
C HIS A 194 -16.14 4.95 2.42
N PRO A 195 -16.92 5.75 1.67
CA PRO A 195 -16.39 6.84 0.84
C PRO A 195 -15.56 7.85 1.65
N ASP A 196 -16.07 8.25 2.82
CA ASP A 196 -15.39 9.20 3.69
C ASP A 196 -14.02 8.74 4.21
N TRP A 197 -13.75 7.43 4.29
CA TRP A 197 -12.42 6.96 4.70
C TRP A 197 -11.37 7.30 3.62
N ALA A 198 -11.72 7.12 2.35
CA ALA A 198 -10.83 7.49 1.24
C ALA A 198 -10.66 9.00 1.13
N ARG A 199 -11.74 9.78 1.33
CA ARG A 199 -11.69 11.25 1.34
C ARG A 199 -10.84 11.80 2.48
N SER A 200 -11.02 11.27 3.69
CA SER A 200 -10.22 11.67 4.84
C SER A 200 -8.73 11.50 4.57
N ILE A 201 -8.31 10.35 4.04
CA ILE A 201 -6.89 10.10 3.71
C ILE A 201 -6.41 11.04 2.59
N ARG A 202 -7.22 11.27 1.55
CA ARG A 202 -6.92 12.26 0.49
C ARG A 202 -6.69 13.64 1.08
N ASP A 203 -7.56 14.08 1.98
CA ASP A 203 -7.52 15.43 2.55
C ASP A 203 -6.33 15.58 3.51
N GLN A 204 -6.00 14.54 4.29
CA GLN A 204 -4.77 14.48 5.09
C GLN A 204 -3.51 14.62 4.20
N CYS A 205 -3.47 13.93 3.07
CA CYS A 205 -2.37 14.01 2.09
C CYS A 205 -2.28 15.41 1.47
N ALA A 206 -3.41 15.96 1.03
CA ALA A 206 -3.48 17.31 0.45
C ALA A 206 -3.01 18.39 1.46
N ALA A 207 -3.38 18.27 2.73
CA ALA A 207 -2.99 19.19 3.79
C ALA A 207 -1.50 19.13 4.18
N THR A 208 -0.77 18.09 3.74
CA THR A 208 0.63 17.83 4.09
C THR A 208 1.56 17.81 2.87
N GLY A 209 1.00 17.82 1.66
CA GLY A 209 1.76 17.71 0.42
C GLY A 209 2.30 16.30 0.15
N VAL A 210 1.83 15.28 0.87
CA VAL A 210 2.18 13.88 0.59
C VAL A 210 1.41 13.41 -0.64
N PRO A 211 2.06 12.82 -1.65
CA PRO A 211 1.38 12.23 -2.81
C PRO A 211 0.29 11.22 -2.40
N PHE A 212 -0.88 11.34 -3.05
CA PHE A 212 -2.04 10.47 -2.87
C PHE A 212 -2.39 9.74 -4.17
N PHE A 213 -2.53 8.41 -4.09
CA PHE A 213 -2.94 7.56 -5.21
C PHE A 213 -4.23 6.81 -4.86
N PHE A 214 -5.33 7.16 -5.51
CA PHE A 214 -6.58 6.40 -5.42
C PHE A 214 -6.60 5.34 -6.50
N LYS A 215 -6.41 4.08 -6.12
CA LYS A 215 -6.27 3.00 -7.09
C LYS A 215 -7.60 2.62 -7.72
N GLN A 216 -8.62 2.35 -6.90
CA GLN A 216 -9.96 1.90 -7.30
C GLN A 216 -10.90 1.71 -6.09
N TRP A 217 -12.20 1.68 -6.35
CA TRP A 217 -13.24 1.30 -5.38
C TRP A 217 -13.33 -0.20 -5.08
N GLY A 218 -12.89 -1.08 -5.99
CA GLY A 218 -13.02 -2.53 -5.83
C GLY A 218 -14.32 -3.08 -6.44
N GLU A 219 -15.08 -3.89 -5.71
CA GLU A 219 -16.41 -4.40 -6.16
C GLU A 219 -17.60 -3.51 -5.79
N TRP A 220 -17.41 -2.67 -4.78
CA TRP A 220 -18.42 -1.79 -4.19
C TRP A 220 -18.04 -0.34 -4.45
N ALA A 221 -18.99 0.51 -4.83
CA ALA A 221 -18.74 1.94 -5.02
C ALA A 221 -19.99 2.77 -4.68
N PRO A 222 -19.84 4.08 -4.41
CA PRO A 222 -20.95 5.03 -4.40
C PRO A 222 -21.78 4.95 -5.68
N GLY A 223 -23.06 5.27 -5.62
CA GLY A 223 -23.94 5.22 -6.79
C GLY A 223 -23.50 6.15 -7.92
N GLU A 224 -22.88 7.28 -7.59
CA GLU A 224 -22.29 8.23 -8.56
C GLU A 224 -21.15 7.63 -9.40
N CYS A 225 -20.47 6.59 -8.89
CA CYS A 225 -19.34 5.95 -9.56
C CYS A 225 -19.76 4.86 -10.57
N ALA A 226 -21.07 4.69 -10.78
CA ALA A 226 -21.63 3.61 -11.57
C ALA A 226 -22.67 4.08 -12.61
N PRO A 227 -23.04 3.22 -13.57
CA PRO A 227 -24.03 3.56 -14.57
C PRO A 227 -25.37 3.97 -13.94
N ARG A 228 -25.94 5.09 -14.43
CA ARG A 228 -27.17 5.70 -13.90
C ARG A 228 -28.41 4.79 -13.91
N LEU A 229 -28.43 3.77 -14.76
CA LEU A 229 -29.60 2.88 -14.90
C LEU A 229 -29.39 1.56 -14.16
N GLN A 230 -30.22 1.31 -13.14
CA GLN A 230 -30.31 0.01 -12.52
C GLN A 230 -31.12 -0.95 -13.40
N LEU A 231 -30.44 -1.78 -14.19
CA LEU A 231 -31.09 -2.73 -15.10
C LEU A 231 -31.29 -4.12 -14.47
N ARG A 232 -30.73 -4.37 -13.28
CA ARG A 232 -30.74 -5.67 -12.60
C ARG A 232 -30.91 -5.54 -11.09
N LYS A 233 -31.12 -6.67 -10.41
CA LYS A 233 -31.02 -6.74 -8.95
C LYS A 233 -29.59 -6.43 -8.53
N GLU A 234 -29.43 -5.62 -7.50
CA GLU A 234 -28.12 -5.19 -7.00
C GLU A 234 -28.06 -5.34 -5.49
N ARG A 235 -26.87 -5.68 -4.99
CA ARG A 235 -26.60 -5.66 -3.55
C ARG A 235 -26.19 -4.25 -3.15
N VAL A 236 -26.75 -3.79 -2.05
CA VAL A 236 -26.44 -2.49 -1.43
C VAL A 236 -25.90 -2.74 -0.05
N ALA A 237 -24.97 -1.90 0.37
CA ALA A 237 -24.47 -1.83 1.72
C ALA A 237 -24.66 -0.40 2.23
N THR A 238 -25.43 -0.26 3.31
CA THR A 238 -25.67 1.00 4.01
C THR A 238 -24.85 1.02 5.28
N TRP A 239 -24.19 2.14 5.55
CA TRP A 239 -23.44 2.33 6.79
C TRP A 239 -24.34 2.89 7.89
N PHE A 240 -24.51 2.14 8.97
CA PHE A 240 -25.30 2.57 10.13
C PHE A 240 -24.72 1.98 11.42
N ASN A 241 -24.62 2.80 12.46
CA ASN A 241 -24.11 2.40 13.78
C ASN A 241 -22.78 1.62 13.69
N GLU A 242 -21.83 2.17 12.92
CA GLU A 242 -20.48 1.63 12.70
C GLU A 242 -20.43 0.25 12.02
N GLN A 243 -21.49 -0.14 11.31
CA GLN A 243 -21.59 -1.44 10.65
C GLN A 243 -22.23 -1.33 9.26
N TRP A 244 -21.85 -2.26 8.39
CA TRP A 244 -22.48 -2.43 7.09
C TRP A 244 -23.75 -3.28 7.20
N MET A 245 -24.89 -2.69 6.84
CA MET A 245 -26.16 -3.39 6.65
C MET A 245 -26.34 -3.74 5.17
N PHE A 246 -26.65 -4.99 4.85
CA PHE A 246 -26.71 -5.46 3.47
C PHE A 246 -28.13 -5.76 3.02
N GLU A 247 -28.50 -5.26 1.85
CA GLU A 247 -29.81 -5.49 1.24
C GLU A 247 -29.68 -5.84 -0.25
N THR A 248 -30.78 -6.29 -0.85
CA THR A 248 -30.89 -6.49 -2.30
C THR A 248 -32.03 -5.65 -2.84
N ILE A 249 -31.72 -4.68 -3.68
CA ILE A 249 -32.71 -3.82 -4.32
C ILE A 249 -33.05 -4.31 -5.72
N THR A 250 -34.31 -4.14 -6.11
CA THR A 250 -34.79 -4.42 -7.48
C THR A 250 -34.80 -3.13 -8.31
N PRO A 251 -34.80 -3.20 -9.66
CA PRO A 251 -34.92 -2.01 -10.51
C PRO A 251 -36.10 -1.11 -10.17
N ALA A 252 -37.25 -1.69 -9.77
CA ALA A 252 -38.44 -0.93 -9.40
C ALA A 252 -38.25 -0.08 -8.13
N VAL A 253 -37.46 -0.58 -7.18
CA VAL A 253 -37.11 0.15 -5.94
C VAL A 253 -35.96 1.14 -6.19
N GLY A 254 -34.98 0.75 -7.02
CA GLY A 254 -33.85 1.59 -7.37
C GLY A 254 -34.22 2.87 -8.12
N GLN A 255 -35.28 2.86 -8.92
CA GLN A 255 -35.78 4.04 -9.63
C GLN A 255 -36.39 5.10 -8.71
N SER A 256 -36.79 4.73 -7.49
CA SER A 256 -37.31 5.67 -6.49
C SER A 256 -36.25 6.15 -5.48
N LEU A 257 -35.03 5.64 -5.54
CA LEU A 257 -33.94 6.00 -4.62
C LEU A 257 -33.01 7.04 -5.25
N HIS A 258 -32.63 8.06 -4.47
CA HIS A 258 -31.55 8.96 -4.82
C HIS A 258 -30.22 8.22 -4.66
N ARG A 259 -29.68 7.68 -5.76
CA ARG A 259 -28.45 6.87 -5.76
C ARG A 259 -27.17 7.65 -5.43
N ASP A 260 -27.27 8.97 -5.45
CA ASP A 260 -26.15 9.87 -5.18
C ASP A 260 -25.99 10.15 -3.67
N ASP A 261 -26.90 9.64 -2.83
CA ASP A 261 -26.84 9.83 -1.38
C ASP A 261 -25.90 8.81 -0.73
N GLU A 262 -24.71 9.29 -0.36
CA GLU A 262 -23.77 8.57 0.48
C GLU A 262 -24.25 8.54 1.95
N PRO A 263 -23.91 7.49 2.74
CA PRO A 263 -22.79 6.55 2.57
C PRO A 263 -23.13 5.21 1.90
N ASP A 264 -24.26 5.11 1.23
CA ASP A 264 -24.68 3.87 0.57
C ASP A 264 -23.75 3.49 -0.58
N VAL A 265 -23.29 2.23 -0.58
CA VAL A 265 -22.48 1.67 -1.65
C VAL A 265 -23.13 0.46 -2.28
N TYR A 266 -22.91 0.31 -3.57
CA TYR A 266 -23.60 -0.65 -4.42
C TYR A 266 -22.59 -1.58 -5.05
N ARG A 267 -22.95 -2.85 -5.18
CA ARG A 267 -22.07 -3.88 -5.74
C ARG A 267 -22.23 -3.98 -7.25
N PHE A 268 -21.38 -3.25 -7.98
CA PHE A 268 -21.43 -3.20 -9.44
C PHE A 268 -20.54 -4.22 -10.14
N GLY A 269 -19.50 -4.69 -9.46
CA GLY A 269 -18.44 -5.47 -10.09
C GLY A 269 -17.31 -4.58 -10.61
N LYS A 270 -16.08 -5.07 -10.54
CA LYS A 270 -14.88 -4.28 -10.87
C LYS A 270 -14.86 -3.67 -12.29
N SER A 271 -15.40 -4.36 -13.29
CA SER A 271 -15.21 -4.00 -14.71
C SER A 271 -15.98 -2.77 -15.20
N GLY A 272 -16.81 -2.15 -14.36
CA GLY A 272 -17.66 -1.00 -14.74
C GLY A 272 -17.48 0.25 -13.88
N LEU A 273 -16.51 0.25 -12.96
CA LEU A 273 -16.32 1.34 -12.00
C LEU A 273 -15.23 2.30 -12.45
N THR A 274 -15.47 3.61 -12.26
CA THR A 274 -14.44 4.62 -12.46
C THR A 274 -13.32 4.45 -11.44
N ARG A 275 -12.13 4.95 -11.78
CA ARG A 275 -10.99 5.06 -10.85
C ARG A 275 -10.95 6.44 -10.19
N THR A 276 -12.09 7.14 -10.18
CA THR A 276 -12.20 8.50 -9.67
C THR A 276 -12.73 8.50 -8.24
N LEU A 277 -12.24 9.43 -7.44
CA LEU A 277 -12.79 9.80 -6.14
C LEU A 277 -13.31 11.24 -6.29
N ASP A 278 -14.61 11.45 -6.08
CA ASP A 278 -15.31 12.72 -6.33
C ASP A 278 -15.09 13.23 -7.76
N SER A 279 -15.29 12.34 -8.75
CA SER A 279 -15.08 12.61 -10.19
C SER A 279 -13.66 13.02 -10.61
N ILE A 280 -12.68 12.98 -9.71
CA ILE A 280 -11.28 13.31 -9.99
C ILE A 280 -10.42 12.05 -9.96
N GLU A 281 -9.51 11.91 -10.92
CA GLU A 281 -8.51 10.85 -10.90
C GLU A 281 -7.31 11.28 -10.04
N HIS A 282 -6.98 10.48 -9.02
CA HIS A 282 -5.87 10.77 -8.11
C HIS A 282 -4.72 9.80 -8.35
N ASN A 283 -3.72 10.25 -9.11
CA ASN A 283 -2.59 9.43 -9.57
C ASN A 283 -1.22 9.93 -9.08
N ALA A 284 -1.17 10.75 -8.03
CA ALA A 284 0.08 11.34 -7.57
C ALA A 284 1.05 10.26 -7.06
N MET A 285 2.34 10.50 -7.26
CA MET A 285 3.43 9.57 -6.91
C MET A 285 4.60 10.38 -6.34
N PRO A 286 5.50 9.73 -5.57
CA PRO A 286 6.74 10.35 -5.13
C PRO A 286 7.60 10.80 -6.30
N GLU A 287 8.22 11.97 -6.14
CA GLU A 287 9.33 12.38 -6.99
C GLU A 287 10.57 11.58 -6.59
N VAL A 288 11.26 11.01 -7.57
CA VAL A 288 12.59 10.41 -7.38
C VAL A 288 13.59 11.46 -7.78
N ALA A 289 14.45 11.89 -6.86
CA ALA A 289 15.58 12.74 -7.23
C ALA A 289 16.40 12.02 -8.32
N ALA A 290 16.63 12.69 -9.45
CA ALA A 290 17.53 12.17 -10.47
C ALA A 290 18.93 12.07 -9.85
N LEU A 291 19.49 10.86 -9.86
CA LEU A 291 20.88 10.60 -9.48
C LEU A 291 21.86 11.11 -10.53
#